data_AF-A0A6I1JKJ2-F1
#
_entry.id   AF-A0A6I1JKJ2-F1
#
_cell.length_a   1.000
_cell.length_b   1.000
_cell.length_c   1.000
_cell.angle_alpha   90.00
_cell.angle_beta   90.00
_cell.angle_gamma   90.00
#
_symmetry.space_group_name_H-M   'P 1'
#
loop_
_entity.id
_entity.type
_entity.pdbx_description
1 polymer ?
#
loop_
_entity_poly.entity_id
_entity_poly.type
_entity_poly.pdbx_seq_one_letter_code
_entity_poly.pdbx_strand_id
1 'polypeptide(L)'
;MASLPQPRAIIAIGALAGVLWLGGSRPAAADLRLCNTTQSRVGVAIGYKDGDGWTTEGWWNVAARSCETILRGPLVARYYYLYAVDYDQGGEWSGRAFMCSRDKEFTIRGIEQCLARGYDRLGFFEVDTQDQRQWTVQLTDEGQRPAQPNPPMATPAPPVGPQRRPDPTPASSGQRSTPLPTAPAGSGGGQGGVQGNMPAFTAPR
;
A
#
# COMPACT_ATOMS: atom_id res chain seq x y z
N MET A 1 -65.23 39.72 61.69
CA MET A 1 -65.10 38.35 62.25
C MET A 1 -66.19 37.53 61.55
N ALA A 2 -65.98 36.47 60.77
CA ALA A 2 -64.83 35.62 60.49
C ALA A 2 -64.97 35.01 59.07
N SER A 3 -63.84 34.69 58.43
CA SER A 3 -63.73 33.90 57.19
C SER A 3 -64.25 32.48 57.36
N LEU A 4 -64.81 31.89 56.29
CA LEU A 4 -64.94 30.44 56.11
C LEU A 4 -64.38 30.00 54.74
N PRO A 5 -63.76 28.81 54.66
CA PRO A 5 -62.82 28.42 53.60
C PRO A 5 -63.45 27.67 52.41
N GLN A 6 -62.78 27.72 51.25
CA GLN A 6 -63.07 26.91 50.07
C GLN A 6 -62.31 25.57 50.10
N PRO A 7 -62.94 24.43 49.75
CA PRO A 7 -62.21 23.24 49.32
C PRO A 7 -62.07 23.19 47.78
N ARG A 8 -60.82 22.98 47.36
CA ARG A 8 -60.35 22.88 45.97
C ARG A 8 -60.46 21.45 45.43
N ALA A 9 -60.58 21.37 44.09
CA ALA A 9 -60.22 20.26 43.19
C ALA A 9 -61.17 19.04 43.24
N ILE A 10 -61.43 18.30 42.16
CA ILE A 10 -60.48 17.76 41.18
C ILE A 10 -61.16 17.65 39.79
N ILE A 11 -60.50 18.22 38.77
CA ILE A 11 -60.72 17.93 37.34
C ILE A 11 -59.86 16.70 37.01
N ALA A 12 -60.43 15.65 36.42
CA ALA A 12 -59.67 14.66 35.64
C ALA A 12 -60.59 13.83 34.73
N ILE A 13 -61.00 14.41 33.60
CA ILE A 13 -61.49 13.65 32.43
C ILE A 13 -60.54 13.99 31.29
N GLY A 14 -59.88 12.99 30.73
CA GLY A 14 -58.99 13.16 29.58
C GLY A 14 -58.08 11.98 29.29
N ALA A 15 -58.60 10.74 29.36
CA ALA A 15 -57.93 9.61 28.75
C ALA A 15 -58.25 9.63 27.25
N LEU A 16 -57.29 9.94 26.37
CA LEU A 16 -57.35 9.62 24.95
C LEU A 16 -55.97 9.78 24.27
N ALA A 17 -55.50 8.66 23.70
CA ALA A 17 -54.61 8.53 22.55
C ALA A 17 -53.14 8.97 22.68
N GLY A 18 -52.36 8.21 23.47
CA GLY A 18 -50.94 8.05 23.18
C GLY A 18 -50.74 7.07 22.03
N VAL A 19 -50.71 7.55 20.78
CA VAL A 19 -50.28 6.74 19.62
C VAL A 19 -48.79 6.46 19.80
N LEU A 20 -48.50 5.24 20.23
CA LEU A 20 -47.16 4.70 20.39
C LEU A 20 -46.53 4.58 18.99
N TRP A 21 -45.72 5.55 18.60
CA TRP A 21 -44.82 5.45 17.46
C TRP A 21 -43.76 4.40 17.78
N LEU A 22 -44.05 3.13 17.51
CA LEU A 22 -43.08 2.05 17.44
C LEU A 22 -42.26 2.23 16.15
N GLY A 23 -41.36 3.21 16.17
CA GLY A 23 -40.31 3.34 15.17
C GLY A 23 -39.39 2.14 15.26
N GLY A 24 -39.53 1.19 14.34
CA GLY A 24 -38.66 0.03 14.24
C GLY A 24 -37.21 0.47 14.12
N SER A 25 -36.41 0.15 15.14
CA SER A 25 -34.96 0.27 15.08
C SER A 25 -34.49 -0.67 13.97
N ARG A 26 -34.16 -0.12 12.80
CA ARG A 26 -33.47 -0.92 11.78
C ARG A 26 -32.19 -1.44 12.44
N PRO A 27 -31.88 -2.75 12.34
CA PRO A 27 -30.62 -3.25 12.83
C PRO A 27 -29.52 -2.38 12.20
N ALA A 28 -28.70 -1.76 13.05
CA ALA A 28 -27.53 -1.04 12.58
C ALA A 28 -26.60 -2.10 11.97
N ALA A 29 -26.67 -2.23 10.64
CA ALA A 29 -25.84 -3.16 9.90
C ALA A 29 -24.40 -2.68 10.03
N ALA A 30 -23.60 -3.43 10.78
CA ALA A 30 -22.20 -3.14 10.99
C ALA A 30 -21.42 -3.68 9.79
N ASP A 31 -21.45 -2.96 8.66
CA ASP A 31 -20.91 -3.44 7.38
C ASP A 31 -19.70 -2.58 6.94
N LEU A 32 -18.86 -3.11 6.04
CA LEU A 32 -17.91 -2.30 5.26
C LEU A 32 -18.53 -1.93 3.92
N ARG A 33 -18.71 -0.63 3.72
CA ARG A 33 -19.32 -0.07 2.51
C ARG A 33 -18.27 0.66 1.68
N LEU A 34 -18.44 0.63 0.37
CA LEU A 34 -17.67 1.43 -0.56
C LEU A 34 -18.61 2.35 -1.34
N CYS A 35 -18.34 3.64 -1.26
CA CYS A 35 -19.02 4.68 -2.01
C CYS A 35 -18.15 5.09 -3.19
N ASN A 36 -18.59 4.75 -4.39
CA ASN A 36 -18.00 5.20 -5.63
C ASN A 36 -18.50 6.62 -5.93
N THR A 37 -17.61 7.60 -5.81
CA THR A 37 -17.92 9.00 -6.13
C THR A 37 -17.44 9.41 -7.52
N THR A 38 -16.91 8.50 -8.33
CA THR A 38 -16.50 8.78 -9.70
C THR A 38 -17.70 8.78 -10.65
N GLN A 39 -17.46 9.08 -11.92
CA GLN A 39 -18.47 8.99 -12.99
C GLN A 39 -18.50 7.62 -13.69
N SER A 40 -17.55 6.74 -13.38
CA SER A 40 -17.41 5.43 -13.99
C SER A 40 -17.94 4.32 -13.10
N ARG A 41 -18.26 3.17 -13.70
CA ARG A 41 -18.46 1.91 -12.98
C ARG A 41 -17.12 1.37 -12.52
N VAL A 42 -17.08 0.89 -11.29
CA VAL A 42 -15.85 0.42 -10.67
C VAL A 42 -15.99 -1.03 -10.24
N GLY A 43 -15.02 -1.85 -10.63
CA GLY A 43 -14.81 -3.19 -10.09
C GLY A 43 -13.99 -3.11 -8.81
N VAL A 44 -14.41 -3.78 -7.75
CA VAL A 44 -13.71 -3.77 -6.46
C VAL A 44 -13.33 -5.19 -6.07
N ALA A 45 -12.14 -5.35 -5.49
CA ALA A 45 -11.70 -6.51 -4.75
C ALA A 45 -11.28 -6.09 -3.33
N ILE A 46 -11.46 -6.97 -2.35
CA ILE A 46 -11.10 -6.76 -0.95
C ILE A 46 -10.20 -7.89 -0.47
N GLY A 47 -9.26 -7.56 0.39
CA GLY A 47 -8.45 -8.49 1.15
C GLY A 47 -8.53 -8.15 2.63
N TYR A 48 -8.62 -9.18 3.46
CA TYR A 48 -8.67 -9.03 4.91
C TYR A 48 -8.03 -10.23 5.59
N LYS A 49 -7.69 -10.03 6.85
CA LYS A 49 -7.17 -11.10 7.70
C LYS A 49 -8.20 -11.42 8.77
N ASP A 50 -8.60 -12.69 8.84
CA ASP A 50 -9.48 -13.23 9.87
C ASP A 50 -8.74 -14.27 10.72
N GLY A 51 -9.48 -15.01 11.55
CA GLY A 51 -8.92 -16.07 12.40
C GLY A 51 -8.29 -17.23 11.63
N ASP A 52 -8.71 -17.47 10.39
CA ASP A 52 -8.22 -18.55 9.53
C ASP A 52 -7.06 -18.11 8.62
N GLY A 53 -6.79 -16.80 8.56
CA GLY A 53 -5.65 -16.22 7.88
C GLY A 53 -6.05 -15.14 6.89
N TRP A 54 -5.28 -15.00 5.81
CA TRP A 54 -5.57 -14.03 4.76
C TRP A 54 -6.62 -14.56 3.79
N THR A 55 -7.57 -13.70 3.43
CA THR A 55 -8.61 -13.97 2.44
C THR A 55 -8.70 -12.80 1.49
N THR A 56 -8.82 -13.08 0.19
CA THR A 56 -9.18 -12.08 -0.82
C THR A 56 -10.44 -12.48 -1.57
N GLU A 57 -11.26 -11.50 -1.87
CA GLU A 57 -12.56 -11.66 -2.53
C GLU A 57 -12.75 -10.56 -3.57
N GLY A 58 -13.59 -10.83 -4.56
CA GLY A 58 -13.92 -9.92 -5.66
C GLY A 58 -14.77 -10.66 -6.70
N TRP A 59 -15.34 -10.05 -7.73
CA TRP A 59 -15.38 -8.62 -8.01
C TRP A 59 -16.76 -8.07 -7.68
N TRP A 60 -16.82 -7.05 -6.83
CA TRP A 60 -18.03 -6.24 -6.70
C TRP A 60 -18.11 -5.24 -7.83
N ASN A 61 -19.28 -5.09 -8.43
CA ASN A 61 -19.54 -4.06 -9.43
C ASN A 61 -20.29 -2.90 -8.77
N VAL A 62 -19.64 -1.75 -8.66
CA VAL A 62 -20.16 -0.56 -7.99
C VAL A 62 -20.45 0.50 -9.05
N ALA A 63 -21.73 0.84 -9.22
CA ALA A 63 -22.15 1.84 -10.18
C ALA A 63 -21.59 3.23 -9.85
N ALA A 64 -21.49 4.09 -10.86
CA ALA A 64 -21.11 5.49 -10.67
C ALA A 64 -22.02 6.17 -9.64
N ARG A 65 -21.45 7.03 -8.79
CA ARG A 65 -22.18 7.81 -7.76
C ARG A 65 -23.06 6.96 -6.84
N SER A 66 -22.67 5.72 -6.55
CA SER A 66 -23.42 4.78 -5.72
C SER A 66 -22.58 4.22 -4.58
N CYS A 67 -23.24 3.63 -3.57
CA CYS A 67 -22.56 2.99 -2.45
C CYS A 67 -23.03 1.55 -2.27
N GLU A 68 -22.10 0.61 -2.33
CA GLU A 68 -22.36 -0.82 -2.16
C GLU A 68 -21.75 -1.36 -0.88
N THR A 69 -22.31 -2.46 -0.39
CA THR A 69 -21.74 -3.19 0.74
C THR A 69 -20.83 -4.29 0.23
N ILE A 70 -19.53 -4.16 0.48
CA ILE A 70 -18.51 -5.08 -0.04
C ILE A 70 -18.07 -6.12 1.00
N LEU A 71 -18.28 -5.86 2.29
CA LEU A 71 -18.17 -6.89 3.32
C LEU A 71 -19.32 -6.75 4.31
N ARG A 72 -20.01 -7.86 4.56
CA ARG A 72 -21.18 -7.93 5.44
C ARG A 72 -20.75 -8.33 6.85
N GLY A 73 -21.42 -7.77 7.84
CA GLY A 73 -21.23 -8.11 9.24
C GLY A 73 -20.05 -7.39 9.89
N PRO A 74 -20.03 -7.40 11.24
CA PRO A 74 -19.18 -6.51 12.02
C PRO A 74 -17.71 -6.74 11.70
N LEU A 75 -17.00 -5.64 11.48
CA LEU A 75 -15.58 -5.69 11.19
C LEU A 75 -14.80 -6.15 12.43
N VAL A 76 -13.99 -7.19 12.23
CA VAL A 76 -13.19 -7.85 13.27
C VAL A 76 -11.71 -7.47 13.19
N ALA A 77 -11.29 -6.87 12.07
CA ALA A 77 -9.93 -6.41 11.85
C ALA A 77 -9.91 -4.88 11.79
N ARG A 78 -8.76 -4.29 12.10
CA ARG A 78 -8.53 -2.85 11.92
C ARG A 78 -8.22 -2.47 10.47
N TYR A 79 -7.41 -3.30 9.80
CA TYR A 79 -6.93 -3.02 8.46
C TYR A 79 -7.63 -3.91 7.44
N TYR A 80 -8.16 -3.27 6.40
CA TYR A 80 -8.70 -3.90 5.21
C TYR A 80 -7.93 -3.42 4.00
N TYR A 81 -7.83 -4.26 2.98
CA TYR A 81 -7.06 -3.97 1.78
C TYR A 81 -8.02 -3.96 0.61
N LEU A 82 -8.00 -2.92 -0.21
CA LEU A 82 -8.89 -2.82 -1.36
C LEU A 82 -8.09 -2.62 -2.64
N TYR A 83 -8.62 -3.14 -3.72
CA TYR A 83 -8.17 -2.85 -5.07
C TYR A 83 -9.40 -2.50 -5.89
N ALA A 84 -9.28 -1.51 -6.76
CA ALA A 84 -10.38 -1.14 -7.63
C ALA A 84 -9.91 -0.82 -9.05
N VAL A 85 -10.76 -1.11 -10.04
CA VAL A 85 -10.52 -0.82 -11.46
C VAL A 85 -11.70 -0.05 -12.00
N ASP A 86 -11.41 1.00 -12.77
CA ASP A 86 -12.41 1.71 -13.55
C ASP A 86 -12.67 0.96 -14.85
N TYR A 87 -13.91 0.51 -15.04
CA TYR A 87 -14.31 -0.27 -16.21
C TYR A 87 -14.63 0.57 -17.44
N ASP A 88 -14.87 1.88 -17.28
CA ASP A 88 -15.32 2.73 -18.36
C ASP A 88 -14.17 3.58 -18.94
N GLN A 89 -13.36 4.20 -18.08
CA GLN A 89 -12.22 5.03 -18.49
C GLN A 89 -10.87 4.34 -18.35
N GLY A 90 -10.83 3.19 -17.67
CA GLY A 90 -9.58 2.53 -17.31
C GLY A 90 -8.85 3.21 -16.15
N GLY A 91 -7.78 2.59 -15.68
CA GLY A 91 -7.09 2.99 -14.46
C GLY A 91 -7.52 2.18 -13.25
N GLU A 92 -6.77 2.33 -12.17
CA GLU A 92 -6.91 1.52 -10.97
C GLU A 92 -6.64 2.32 -9.70
N TRP A 93 -7.24 1.89 -8.60
CA TRP A 93 -6.83 2.27 -7.27
C TRP A 93 -6.04 1.11 -6.69
N SER A 94 -4.72 1.27 -6.68
CA SER A 94 -3.78 0.27 -6.24
C SER A 94 -2.88 0.78 -5.11
N GLY A 95 -2.32 -0.17 -4.37
CA GLY A 95 -1.39 0.09 -3.27
C GLY A 95 -0.25 -0.92 -3.22
N ARG A 96 0.39 -1.02 -2.05
CA ARG A 96 1.63 -1.79 -1.87
C ARG A 96 1.41 -3.19 -1.29
N ALA A 97 0.19 -3.52 -0.87
CA ALA A 97 -0.13 -4.81 -0.29
C ALA A 97 -0.45 -5.81 -1.40
N PHE A 98 0.51 -6.66 -1.78
CA PHE A 98 0.29 -7.62 -2.86
C PHE A 98 -0.53 -8.82 -2.38
N MET A 99 -1.60 -9.12 -3.12
CA MET A 99 -2.51 -10.22 -2.81
C MET A 99 -2.97 -10.94 -4.09
N CYS A 100 -3.59 -12.11 -3.92
CA CYS A 100 -4.03 -12.92 -5.05
C CYS A 100 -5.42 -12.48 -5.56
N SER A 101 -5.61 -12.51 -6.88
CA SER A 101 -6.89 -12.23 -7.56
C SER A 101 -7.10 -13.12 -8.78
N ARG A 102 -8.25 -12.97 -9.46
CA ARG A 102 -8.57 -13.57 -10.77
C ARG A 102 -9.49 -12.65 -11.58
N ASP A 103 -9.67 -12.96 -12.86
CA ASP A 103 -10.54 -12.19 -13.78
C ASP A 103 -12.05 -12.26 -13.48
N LYS A 104 -12.51 -13.36 -12.87
CA LYS A 104 -13.94 -13.59 -12.53
C LYS A 104 -14.14 -13.49 -11.02
N GLU A 105 -15.39 -13.47 -10.58
CA GLU A 105 -15.74 -13.56 -9.16
C GLU A 105 -14.99 -14.70 -8.44
N PHE A 106 -14.43 -14.41 -7.28
CA PHE A 106 -13.47 -15.23 -6.58
C PHE A 106 -13.52 -15.03 -5.06
N THR A 107 -13.13 -16.10 -4.37
CA THR A 107 -12.71 -16.08 -2.97
C THR A 107 -11.45 -16.93 -2.87
N ILE A 108 -10.33 -16.36 -2.42
CA ILE A 108 -9.03 -17.02 -2.35
C ILE A 108 -8.51 -16.93 -0.93
N ARG A 109 -8.18 -18.08 -0.35
CA ARG A 109 -7.47 -18.16 0.93
C ARG A 109 -5.96 -18.15 0.69
N GLY A 110 -5.24 -17.34 1.46
CA GLY A 110 -3.79 -17.17 1.41
C GLY A 110 -3.31 -16.28 0.25
N ILE A 111 -2.31 -15.45 0.55
CA ILE A 111 -1.69 -14.47 -0.38
C ILE A 111 -0.35 -14.93 -0.96
N GLU A 112 0.09 -16.14 -0.60
CA GLU A 112 1.36 -16.68 -1.03
C GLU A 112 1.27 -17.34 -2.41
N GLN A 113 2.36 -17.21 -3.17
CA GLN A 113 2.58 -17.91 -4.44
C GLN A 113 1.42 -17.78 -5.45
N CYS A 114 0.79 -16.59 -5.55
CA CYS A 114 -0.38 -16.36 -6.41
C CYS A 114 -0.19 -16.91 -7.83
N LEU A 115 0.90 -16.52 -8.49
CA LEU A 115 1.20 -16.92 -9.87
C LEU A 115 1.36 -18.45 -10.02
N ALA A 116 2.08 -19.10 -9.10
CA ALA A 116 2.27 -20.56 -9.13
C ALA A 116 0.97 -21.34 -8.88
N ARG A 117 0.01 -20.72 -8.20
CA ARG A 117 -1.34 -21.25 -7.95
C ARG A 117 -2.33 -20.88 -9.06
N GLY A 118 -1.89 -20.20 -10.12
CA GLY A 118 -2.76 -19.75 -11.22
C GLY A 118 -3.70 -18.61 -10.82
N TYR A 119 -3.21 -17.70 -9.98
CA TYR A 119 -3.85 -16.43 -9.61
C TYR A 119 -3.00 -15.27 -10.10
N ASP A 120 -3.64 -14.12 -10.31
CA ASP A 120 -2.94 -12.87 -10.54
C ASP A 120 -2.43 -12.30 -9.22
N ARG A 121 -1.46 -11.40 -9.31
CA ARG A 121 -0.88 -10.70 -8.16
C ARG A 121 -1.12 -9.21 -8.32
N LEU A 122 -2.08 -8.66 -7.57
CA LEU A 122 -2.44 -7.24 -7.62
C LEU A 122 -2.02 -6.53 -6.33
N GLY A 123 -1.74 -5.23 -6.44
CA GLY A 123 -1.37 -4.37 -5.31
C GLY A 123 -2.58 -3.66 -4.72
N PHE A 124 -2.98 -4.02 -3.50
CA PHE A 124 -4.11 -3.43 -2.79
C PHE A 124 -3.64 -2.23 -1.94
N PHE A 125 -4.49 -1.21 -1.84
CA PHE A 125 -4.31 -0.09 -0.91
C PHE A 125 -4.93 -0.41 0.45
N GLU A 126 -4.28 0.09 1.51
CA GLU A 126 -4.70 -0.16 2.88
C GLU A 126 -5.76 0.86 3.32
N VAL A 127 -6.77 0.37 4.03
CA VAL A 127 -7.82 1.13 4.69
C VAL A 127 -7.74 0.84 6.18
N ASP A 128 -7.41 1.87 6.96
CA ASP A 128 -7.47 1.83 8.42
C ASP A 128 -8.87 2.19 8.89
N THR A 129 -9.57 1.23 9.48
CA THR A 129 -10.92 1.41 10.04
C THR A 129 -10.92 1.92 11.47
N GLN A 130 -9.75 2.16 12.08
CA GLN A 130 -9.62 2.63 13.46
C GLN A 130 -10.39 1.78 14.48
N ASP A 131 -10.33 0.45 14.30
CA ASP A 131 -11.00 -0.56 15.14
C ASP A 131 -12.55 -0.40 15.18
N GLN A 132 -13.13 0.31 14.20
CA GLN A 132 -14.58 0.47 14.09
C GLN A 132 -15.22 -0.80 13.52
N ARG A 133 -16.39 -1.17 14.06
CA ARG A 133 -17.16 -2.34 13.59
C ARG A 133 -17.87 -2.13 12.26
N GLN A 134 -17.89 -0.90 11.76
CA GLN A 134 -18.45 -0.51 10.47
C GLN A 134 -17.58 0.58 9.87
N TRP A 135 -17.46 0.60 8.55
CA TRP A 135 -16.63 1.60 7.88
C TRP A 135 -17.18 1.91 6.48
N THR A 136 -16.96 3.13 6.01
CA THR A 136 -17.28 3.52 4.63
C THR A 136 -16.05 4.08 3.96
N VAL A 137 -15.62 3.41 2.89
CA VAL A 137 -14.55 3.89 2.01
C VAL A 137 -15.17 4.77 0.94
N GLN A 138 -14.57 5.94 0.69
CA GLN A 138 -14.94 6.80 -0.44
C GLN A 138 -13.89 6.66 -1.53
N LEU A 139 -14.32 6.28 -2.72
CA LEU A 139 -13.48 6.20 -3.89
C LEU A 139 -13.67 7.46 -4.74
N THR A 140 -12.60 8.20 -4.96
CA THR A 140 -12.57 9.44 -5.74
C THR A 140 -11.59 9.31 -6.91
N ASP A 141 -11.80 10.11 -7.95
CA ASP A 141 -10.94 10.13 -9.15
C ASP A 141 -9.48 10.50 -8.81
N GLU A 142 -9.24 11.29 -7.74
CA GLU A 142 -7.90 11.71 -7.32
C GLU A 142 -7.01 10.55 -6.84
N GLY A 143 -7.62 9.48 -6.31
CA GLY A 143 -6.89 8.28 -5.86
C GLY A 143 -6.51 7.35 -7.01
N GLN A 144 -7.01 7.61 -8.21
CA GLN A 144 -6.94 6.73 -9.36
C GLN A 144 -5.59 6.91 -10.06
N ARG A 145 -4.90 5.81 -10.31
CA ARG A 145 -3.62 5.77 -11.03
C ARG A 145 -3.84 5.12 -12.39
N PRO A 146 -3.04 5.49 -13.41
CA PRO A 146 -3.02 4.73 -14.65
C PRO A 146 -2.69 3.27 -14.33
N ALA A 147 -3.47 2.34 -14.87
CA ALA A 147 -3.26 0.91 -14.65
C ALA A 147 -1.82 0.56 -15.05
N GLN A 148 -0.99 0.23 -14.07
CA GLN A 148 0.38 -0.21 -14.34
C GLN A 148 0.30 -1.69 -14.70
N PRO A 149 0.82 -2.12 -15.86
CA PRO A 149 1.06 -3.53 -16.09
C PRO A 149 1.90 -4.02 -14.91
N ASN A 150 1.40 -5.00 -14.15
CA ASN A 150 2.19 -5.64 -13.09
C ASN A 150 3.57 -5.93 -13.67
N PRO A 151 4.65 -5.29 -13.19
CA PRO A 151 5.95 -5.55 -13.78
C PRO A 151 6.19 -7.06 -13.63
N PRO A 152 6.50 -7.80 -14.72
CA PRO A 152 7.07 -9.12 -14.54
C PRO A 152 8.24 -8.92 -13.59
N MET A 153 8.24 -9.68 -12.48
CA MET A 153 9.23 -9.62 -11.42
C MET A 153 10.53 -9.03 -11.94
N ALA A 154 10.91 -7.86 -11.44
CA ALA A 154 12.30 -7.43 -11.58
C ALA A 154 13.13 -8.63 -11.13
N THR A 155 13.87 -9.22 -12.07
CA THR A 155 14.89 -10.21 -11.76
C THR A 155 15.66 -9.64 -10.59
N PRO A 156 15.89 -10.40 -9.49
CA PRO A 156 16.68 -9.88 -8.38
C PRO A 156 17.93 -9.25 -8.97
N ALA A 157 18.08 -7.93 -8.78
CA ALA A 157 19.28 -7.26 -9.23
C ALA A 157 20.45 -8.06 -8.63
N PRO A 158 21.47 -8.45 -9.43
CA PRO A 158 22.61 -9.15 -8.88
C PRO A 158 23.14 -8.33 -7.70
N PRO A 159 23.54 -8.96 -6.58
CA PRO A 159 24.03 -8.23 -5.43
C PRO A 159 25.10 -7.26 -5.91
N VAL A 160 24.88 -5.97 -5.64
CA VAL A 160 25.87 -4.92 -5.91
C VAL A 160 27.14 -5.38 -5.19
N GLY A 161 28.13 -5.83 -5.96
CA GLY A 161 29.40 -6.25 -5.43
C GLY A 161 30.01 -5.12 -4.60
N PRO A 162 30.86 -5.43 -3.61
CA PRO A 162 31.44 -4.41 -2.74
C PRO A 162 32.12 -3.35 -3.60
N GLN A 163 31.56 -2.14 -3.62
CA GLN A 163 32.17 -1.02 -4.31
C GLN A 163 33.52 -0.76 -3.65
N ARG A 164 34.60 -0.94 -4.40
CA ARG A 164 35.94 -0.50 -3.99
C ARG A 164 35.84 1.00 -3.76
N ARG A 165 35.96 1.41 -2.49
CA ARG A 165 36.17 2.82 -2.14
C ARG A 165 37.33 3.35 -2.98
N PRO A 166 37.17 4.47 -3.70
CA PRO A 166 38.32 5.19 -4.24
C PRO A 166 39.24 5.56 -3.08
N ASP A 167 40.53 5.23 -3.20
CA ASP A 167 41.56 5.65 -2.26
C ASP A 167 41.51 7.18 -2.09
N PRO A 168 41.63 7.71 -0.86
CA PRO A 168 41.81 9.14 -0.67
C PRO A 168 43.17 9.53 -1.24
N THR A 169 43.16 10.40 -2.25
CA THR A 169 44.34 11.07 -2.79
C THR A 169 45.16 11.68 -1.63
N PRO A 170 46.47 11.43 -1.52
CA PRO A 170 47.26 12.07 -0.49
C PRO A 170 47.33 13.58 -0.77
N ALA A 171 46.90 14.36 0.21
CA ALA A 171 47.02 15.81 0.23
C ALA A 171 48.51 16.21 0.17
N SER A 172 48.83 17.10 -0.77
CA SER A 172 50.14 17.73 -0.91
C SER A 172 50.46 18.55 0.34
N SER A 173 51.38 18.02 1.15
CA SER A 173 51.98 18.75 2.25
C SER A 173 53.05 19.68 1.68
N GLY A 174 52.85 20.99 1.82
CA GLY A 174 53.81 22.00 1.40
C GLY A 174 55.10 21.93 2.21
N GLN A 175 56.24 22.12 1.54
CA GLN A 175 57.48 22.54 2.17
C GLN A 175 58.17 23.59 1.30
N ARG A 176 58.41 24.73 1.94
CA ARG A 176 59.08 25.93 1.43
C ARG A 176 60.51 25.95 1.98
N SER A 177 61.40 26.57 1.20
CA SER A 177 62.79 27.02 1.52
C SER A 177 63.86 25.94 1.28
N THR A 178 64.96 26.15 0.54
CA THR A 178 65.87 27.31 0.38
C THR A 178 66.71 27.21 -0.93
N PRO A 179 67.43 28.26 -1.38
CA PRO A 179 68.13 28.32 -2.67
C PRO A 179 69.64 27.91 -2.68
N LEU A 180 70.11 27.46 -3.86
CA LEU A 180 71.44 27.34 -4.56
C LEU A 180 72.75 27.80 -3.84
N PRO A 181 74.01 27.39 -4.25
CA PRO A 181 74.47 26.92 -5.58
C PRO A 181 75.48 25.73 -5.56
N THR A 182 75.97 25.09 -6.64
CA THR A 182 76.68 25.53 -7.88
C THR A 182 76.89 24.30 -8.80
N ALA A 183 77.01 24.50 -10.12
CA ALA A 183 77.38 23.53 -11.18
C ALA A 183 78.89 23.08 -11.09
N PRO A 184 79.50 22.26 -12.00
CA PRO A 184 79.08 21.80 -13.34
C PRO A 184 79.48 20.37 -13.83
N ALA A 185 79.03 20.05 -15.06
CA ALA A 185 79.63 19.21 -16.12
C ALA A 185 79.84 17.68 -15.95
N GLY A 186 79.43 16.91 -16.97
CA GLY A 186 79.96 15.55 -17.19
C GLY A 186 79.12 14.65 -18.10
N SER A 187 79.57 14.48 -19.34
CA SER A 187 79.12 13.55 -20.39
C SER A 187 79.26 12.06 -20.02
N GLY A 188 78.51 11.17 -20.69
CA GLY A 188 78.89 9.76 -20.82
C GLY A 188 77.72 8.79 -21.03
N GLY A 189 77.79 7.98 -22.10
CA GLY A 189 76.76 7.02 -22.53
C GLY A 189 76.89 5.60 -21.95
N GLY A 190 76.09 4.68 -22.52
CA GLY A 190 76.10 3.23 -22.26
C GLY A 190 74.66 2.71 -22.05
N GLN A 191 73.94 2.18 -23.04
CA GLN A 191 73.97 0.82 -23.61
C GLN A 191 74.04 -0.34 -22.60
N GLY A 192 73.09 -1.27 -22.74
CA GLY A 192 72.97 -2.56 -22.04
C GLY A 192 71.57 -2.68 -21.40
N GLY A 193 70.57 -3.39 -21.92
CA GLY A 193 70.62 -4.68 -22.60
C GLY A 193 70.46 -5.78 -21.57
N VAL A 194 69.24 -6.29 -21.37
CA VAL A 194 68.94 -7.72 -21.12
C VAL A 194 67.44 -7.99 -21.24
N GLN A 195 67.10 -8.65 -22.34
CA GLN A 195 65.92 -9.51 -22.45
C GLN A 195 66.17 -10.81 -21.67
N GLY A 196 65.19 -11.24 -20.90
CA GLY A 196 65.08 -12.58 -20.31
C GLY A 196 63.68 -12.70 -19.72
N ASN A 197 62.68 -13.16 -20.46
CA ASN A 197 62.37 -14.56 -20.84
C ASN A 197 61.81 -15.40 -19.69
N MET A 198 60.76 -16.15 -20.02
CA MET A 198 60.14 -17.32 -19.34
C MET A 198 58.96 -17.08 -18.37
N PRO A 199 58.01 -18.04 -18.26
CA PRO A 199 57.04 -18.35 -19.30
C PRO A 199 55.61 -18.55 -18.75
N ALA A 200 54.66 -18.68 -19.68
CA ALA A 200 53.31 -19.15 -19.44
C ALA A 200 53.27 -20.53 -18.77
N PHE A 201 52.52 -20.63 -17.67
CA PHE A 201 52.03 -21.91 -17.17
C PHE A 201 50.57 -22.08 -17.59
N THR A 202 50.37 -23.12 -18.37
CA THR A 202 49.11 -23.56 -18.98
C THR A 202 48.51 -24.69 -18.14
N ALA A 203 47.17 -24.63 -18.00
CA ALA A 203 46.24 -25.76 -17.88
C ALA A 203 46.11 -26.50 -16.53
N PRO A 204 45.15 -27.44 -16.38
CA PRO A 204 43.71 -27.28 -16.62
C PRO A 204 42.85 -27.91 -15.49
N ARG A 205 41.64 -27.38 -15.27
CA ARG A 205 40.33 -28.08 -15.13
C ARG A 205 39.31 -27.16 -14.45
#